data_AF-A0A0F8D5U6-F1
#
_entry.id   AF-A0A0F8D5U6-F1
#
_cell.length_a   1.000
_cell.length_b   1.000
_cell.length_c   1.000
_cell.angle_alpha   90.00
_cell.angle_beta   90.00
_cell.angle_gamma   90.00
#
_symmetry.space_group_name_H-M   'P 1'
#
loop_
_entity.id
_entity.type
_entity.pdbx_description
1 polymer ?
#
loop_
_entity_poly.entity_id
_entity_poly.type
_entity_poly.pdbx_seq_one_letter_code
_entity_poly.pdbx_strand_id
1 'polypeptide(L)'
;MNTYTGSTFQKDFQHNGFTLVINPLDYVESEEIKKLIFAFEDDRTLRNFFIKQTFSGLSSKDNSQEKDRENTTYQYFFDFIRESRLLPKAMPGKSTSKYYTYISNLSNIADQLFSKKIDRSLAHVCEKAEKIGIITPDIFIDSVKHNGKEFDKVTFADEEQISEDFSLCTPEKFCFYKISESLYEIWIKPENTGLFLEVWVYHALKEHFKSNEDIEIFHSVQVYNKGTRSQPETLEALIESNASKSEISEITELDVLITKNNKPICVIECKNSKAEMYDVLKLYGVTQLLKIDNGILVTNNFHQSKGITTFENLYIVSDVINNLDFPASIVEIVEEILGHSTESEIL
;
A
#
# COMPACT_ATOMS: atom_id res chain seq x y z
N MET A 1 26.16 6.47 14.71
CA MET A 1 25.62 6.62 13.34
C MET A 1 24.42 7.52 13.45
N ASN A 2 24.46 8.69 12.82
CA ASN A 2 23.38 9.67 12.85
C ASN A 2 22.23 9.15 11.98
N THR A 3 21.12 8.77 12.60
CA THR A 3 19.85 8.58 11.94
C THR A 3 19.34 9.96 11.52
N TYR A 4 19.33 10.22 10.21
CA TYR A 4 18.58 11.33 9.64
C TYR A 4 17.09 11.07 9.92
N THR A 5 16.53 11.73 10.94
CA THR A 5 15.10 12.01 10.97
C THR A 5 14.89 13.16 10.00
N GLY A 6 14.64 12.85 8.74
CA GLY A 6 14.13 13.86 7.81
C GLY A 6 12.82 14.34 8.40
N SER A 7 12.80 15.56 8.94
CA SER A 7 11.55 16.19 9.34
C SER A 7 10.73 16.36 8.07
N THR A 8 9.74 15.50 7.88
CA THR A 8 8.72 15.67 6.86
C THR A 8 8.03 16.99 7.18
N PHE A 9 8.37 18.04 6.42
CA PHE A 9 7.78 19.35 6.60
C PHE A 9 6.29 19.20 6.32
N GLN A 10 5.49 19.27 7.37
CA GLN A 10 4.05 19.39 7.25
C GLN A 10 3.77 20.70 6.50
N LYS A 11 3.24 20.58 5.28
CA LYS A 11 2.90 21.71 4.43
C LYS A 11 1.41 21.95 4.57
N ASP A 12 1.07 23.14 5.04
CA ASP A 12 -0.29 23.58 5.22
C ASP A 12 -0.61 24.67 4.20
N PHE A 13 -1.73 24.52 3.49
CA PHE A 13 -2.19 25.49 2.52
C PHE A 13 -3.65 25.83 2.78
N GLN A 14 -3.95 27.11 2.64
CA GLN A 14 -5.28 27.64 2.84
C GLN A 14 -5.98 27.74 1.50
N HIS A 15 -7.11 27.06 1.36
CA HIS A 15 -7.89 27.08 0.13
C HIS A 15 -9.37 27.18 0.43
N ASN A 16 -10.01 28.25 -0.06
CA ASN A 16 -11.46 28.50 0.11
C ASN A 16 -11.99 28.36 1.55
N GLY A 17 -11.19 28.74 2.54
CA GLY A 17 -11.59 28.65 3.96
C GLY A 17 -11.38 27.26 4.58
N PHE A 18 -10.74 26.34 3.85
CA PHE A 18 -10.28 25.05 4.37
C PHE A 18 -8.76 25.07 4.54
N THR A 19 -8.30 24.46 5.62
CA THR A 19 -6.89 24.12 5.78
C THR A 19 -6.70 22.75 5.16
N LEU A 20 -5.77 22.66 4.23
CA LEU A 20 -5.36 21.41 3.61
C LEU A 20 -3.98 21.08 4.16
N VAL A 21 -3.89 19.94 4.84
CA VAL A 21 -2.69 19.51 5.58
C VAL A 21 -2.13 18.30 4.85
N ILE A 22 -0.90 18.40 4.38
CA ILE A 22 -0.18 17.26 3.81
C ILE A 22 0.38 16.43 4.96
N ASN A 23 -0.09 15.20 5.08
CA ASN A 23 0.40 14.25 6.07
C ASN A 23 1.19 13.13 5.37
N PRO A 24 2.47 13.38 5.06
CA PRO A 24 3.28 12.42 4.31
C PRO A 24 3.48 11.17 5.17
N LEU A 25 3.16 10.02 4.59
CA LEU A 25 3.41 8.73 5.20
C LEU A 25 4.84 8.30 4.86
N ASP A 26 5.73 8.23 5.85
CA ASP A 26 7.17 7.99 5.62
C ASP A 26 7.46 6.75 4.75
N TYR A 27 6.65 5.70 4.88
CA TYR A 27 6.79 4.47 4.09
C TYR A 27 6.38 4.62 2.61
N VAL A 28 5.52 5.59 2.27
CA VAL A 28 5.10 5.88 0.89
C VAL A 28 6.27 6.43 0.08
N GLU A 29 7.15 7.23 0.70
CA GLU A 29 8.34 7.80 0.07
C GLU A 29 9.56 6.88 0.08
N SER A 30 9.46 5.69 0.66
CA SER A 30 10.61 4.78 0.73
C SER A 30 11.06 4.29 -0.66
N GLU A 31 12.37 4.22 -0.85
CA GLU A 31 12.98 3.81 -2.12
C GLU A 31 12.56 2.38 -2.52
N GLU A 32 12.32 1.49 -1.55
CA GLU A 32 11.83 0.14 -1.82
C GLU A 32 10.43 0.16 -2.46
N ILE A 33 9.52 1.00 -1.95
CA ILE A 33 8.16 1.12 -2.48
C ILE A 33 8.16 1.80 -3.84
N LYS A 34 8.97 2.85 -4.01
CA LYS A 34 9.16 3.48 -5.32
C LYS A 34 9.61 2.45 -6.36
N LYS A 35 10.64 1.65 -6.07
CA LYS A 35 11.14 0.60 -6.97
C LYS A 35 10.09 -0.49 -7.24
N LEU A 36 9.31 -0.87 -6.23
CA LEU A 36 8.23 -1.85 -6.38
C LEU A 36 7.22 -1.41 -7.43
N ILE A 37 6.79 -0.16 -7.32
CA ILE A 37 5.77 0.43 -8.17
C ILE A 37 6.21 0.44 -9.63
N PHE A 38 7.44 0.86 -9.91
CA PHE A 38 7.97 0.85 -11.27
C PHE A 38 8.24 -0.56 -11.79
N ALA A 39 8.55 -1.53 -10.92
CA ALA A 39 8.66 -2.93 -11.32
C ALA A 39 7.33 -3.55 -11.74
N PHE A 40 6.20 -2.92 -11.41
CA PHE A 40 4.87 -3.37 -11.84
C PHE A 40 4.53 -2.99 -13.27
N GLU A 41 5.20 -2.01 -13.88
CA GLU A 41 4.79 -1.45 -15.17
C GLU A 41 4.68 -2.49 -16.30
N ASP A 42 5.43 -3.59 -16.24
CA ASP A 42 5.36 -4.63 -17.28
C ASP A 42 4.70 -5.94 -16.81
N ASP A 43 4.18 -6.03 -15.58
CA ASP A 43 3.71 -7.29 -14.98
C ASP A 43 2.29 -7.18 -14.40
N ARG A 44 1.28 -7.35 -15.28
CA ARG A 44 -0.16 -7.42 -14.94
C ARG A 44 -0.47 -8.32 -13.75
N THR A 45 0.21 -9.45 -13.70
CA THR A 45 -0.04 -10.48 -12.71
C THR A 45 0.44 -10.04 -11.32
N LEU A 46 1.62 -9.43 -11.23
CA LEU A 46 2.12 -8.83 -9.98
C LEU A 46 1.29 -7.63 -9.55
N ARG A 47 0.90 -6.74 -10.50
CA ARG A 47 -0.02 -5.61 -10.23
C ARG A 47 -1.29 -6.10 -9.53
N ASN A 48 -1.96 -7.10 -10.13
CA ASN A 48 -3.19 -7.66 -9.60
C ASN A 48 -3.00 -8.24 -8.19
N PHE A 49 -1.87 -8.92 -7.96
CA PHE A 49 -1.55 -9.50 -6.67
C PHE A 49 -1.35 -8.44 -5.58
N PHE A 50 -0.46 -7.46 -5.77
CA PHE A 50 -0.20 -6.47 -4.72
C PHE A 50 -1.36 -5.49 -4.51
N ILE A 51 -2.11 -5.15 -5.57
CA ILE A 51 -3.16 -4.12 -5.50
C ILE A 51 -4.53 -4.71 -5.10
N LYS A 52 -4.92 -5.88 -5.64
CA LYS A 52 -6.23 -6.52 -5.32
C LYS A 52 -6.14 -7.53 -4.18
N GLN A 53 -5.03 -8.25 -4.04
CA GLN A 53 -4.87 -9.31 -3.04
C GLN A 53 -4.06 -8.78 -1.86
N THR A 54 -4.63 -7.80 -1.15
CA THR A 54 -4.09 -7.36 0.14
C THR A 54 -4.45 -8.39 1.20
N PHE A 55 -3.53 -8.67 2.12
CA PHE A 55 -3.75 -9.65 3.20
C PHE A 55 -4.90 -9.26 4.15
N SER A 56 -5.28 -7.99 4.09
CA SER A 56 -6.36 -7.37 4.82
C SER A 56 -7.77 -7.74 4.35
N GLY A 57 -7.99 -7.87 3.05
CA GLY A 57 -9.28 -8.23 2.46
C GLY A 57 -9.61 -9.72 2.58
N LEU A 58 -8.60 -10.53 2.94
CA LEU A 58 -8.71 -11.98 3.04
C LEU A 58 -9.07 -12.45 4.45
N SER A 59 -9.16 -11.55 5.44
CA SER A 59 -9.65 -11.85 6.79
C SER A 59 -11.16 -11.62 6.97
N SER A 60 -11.94 -11.44 5.89
CA SER A 60 -13.37 -11.19 6.04
C SER A 60 -14.07 -12.44 6.59
N LYS A 61 -14.66 -12.28 7.78
CA LYS A 61 -15.67 -13.19 8.35
C LYS A 61 -16.98 -13.09 7.55
N ASP A 62 -16.92 -13.27 6.23
CA ASP A 62 -18.13 -13.43 5.43
C ASP A 62 -18.62 -14.87 5.64
N ASN A 63 -19.73 -14.99 6.39
CA ASN A 63 -20.44 -16.22 6.79
C ASN A 63 -21.03 -17.04 5.62
N SER A 64 -20.34 -17.16 4.49
CA SER A 64 -20.71 -18.10 3.43
C SER A 64 -19.98 -19.42 3.64
N GLN A 65 -20.73 -20.49 3.92
CA GLN A 65 -20.23 -21.79 4.36
C GLN A 65 -19.24 -22.49 3.41
N GLU A 66 -19.16 -22.09 2.14
CA GLU A 66 -18.13 -22.58 1.19
C GLU A 66 -16.81 -21.79 1.25
N LYS A 67 -16.84 -20.49 1.61
CA LYS A 67 -15.61 -19.71 1.85
C LYS A 67 -14.93 -20.11 3.17
N ASP A 68 -15.66 -20.66 4.13
CA ASP A 68 -15.15 -20.95 5.48
C ASP A 68 -14.03 -22.01 5.52
N ARG A 69 -13.95 -22.95 4.56
CA ARG A 69 -12.87 -23.97 4.51
C ARG A 69 -11.62 -23.52 3.76
N GLU A 70 -11.76 -22.75 2.67
CA GLU A 70 -10.61 -22.14 1.99
C GLU A 70 -10.02 -20.99 2.81
N ASN A 71 -10.88 -20.13 3.42
CA ASN A 71 -10.42 -19.05 4.29
C ASN A 71 -9.64 -19.60 5.49
N THR A 72 -10.11 -20.67 6.14
CA THR A 72 -9.37 -21.24 7.28
C THR A 72 -7.99 -21.78 6.92
N THR A 73 -7.77 -22.29 5.69
CA THR A 73 -6.46 -22.82 5.28
C THR A 73 -5.45 -21.70 5.05
N TYR A 74 -5.83 -20.64 4.32
CA TYR A 74 -4.94 -19.50 4.08
C TYR A 74 -4.84 -18.55 5.28
N GLN A 75 -5.84 -18.54 6.18
CA GLN A 75 -5.82 -17.71 7.39
C GLN A 75 -4.59 -18.01 8.26
N TYR A 76 -4.22 -19.28 8.43
CA TYR A 76 -3.01 -19.64 9.17
C TYR A 76 -1.73 -19.05 8.57
N PHE A 77 -1.64 -19.00 7.23
CA PHE A 77 -0.54 -18.36 6.53
C PHE A 77 -0.56 -16.83 6.68
N PHE A 78 -1.74 -16.21 6.62
CA PHE A 78 -1.90 -14.78 6.80
C PHE A 78 -1.60 -14.30 8.22
N ASP A 79 -2.05 -15.05 9.23
CA ASP A 79 -1.76 -14.76 10.62
C ASP A 79 -0.27 -14.91 10.91
N PHE A 80 0.38 -15.93 10.31
CA PHE A 80 1.83 -16.06 10.39
C PHE A 80 2.56 -14.83 9.84
N ILE A 81 2.21 -14.36 8.63
CA ILE A 81 2.85 -13.18 8.02
C ILE A 81 2.61 -11.92 8.86
N ARG A 82 1.38 -11.73 9.35
CA ARG A 82 1.01 -10.54 10.15
C ARG A 82 1.80 -10.47 11.46
N GLU A 83 1.97 -11.61 12.13
CA GLU A 83 2.65 -11.66 13.42
C GLU A 83 4.18 -11.68 13.29
N SER A 84 4.69 -12.43 12.31
CA SER A 84 6.15 -12.63 12.15
C SER A 84 6.81 -11.60 11.24
N ARG A 85 6.07 -11.01 10.30
CA ARG A 85 6.58 -10.18 9.18
C ARG A 85 7.52 -10.95 8.23
N LEU A 86 7.31 -12.26 8.11
CA LEU A 86 8.14 -13.16 7.31
C LEU A 86 7.32 -13.93 6.28
N LEU A 87 7.94 -14.23 5.15
CA LEU A 87 7.44 -15.22 4.19
C LEU A 87 8.29 -16.49 4.28
N PRO A 88 7.69 -17.68 4.36
CA PRO A 88 8.43 -18.93 4.41
C PRO A 88 9.12 -19.20 3.06
N LYS A 89 10.41 -19.56 3.05
CA LYS A 89 11.12 -19.99 1.84
C LYS A 89 10.94 -21.50 1.67
N ALA A 90 10.73 -21.96 0.44
CA ALA A 90 10.63 -23.39 0.14
C ALA A 90 11.88 -24.13 0.67
N MET A 91 11.66 -25.15 1.50
CA MET A 91 12.76 -25.85 2.18
C MET A 91 13.04 -27.21 1.52
N PRO A 92 14.22 -27.39 0.90
CA PRO A 92 14.62 -28.69 0.41
C PRO A 92 15.05 -29.57 1.59
N GLY A 93 14.21 -30.52 1.99
CA GLY A 93 14.55 -31.47 3.05
C GLY A 93 13.43 -32.45 3.42
N LYS A 94 13.78 -33.46 4.22
CA LYS A 94 12.83 -34.33 4.93
C LYS A 94 13.22 -34.35 6.40
N SER A 95 12.39 -33.76 7.25
CA SER A 95 12.49 -33.89 8.70
C SER A 95 11.13 -34.27 9.28
N THR A 96 11.16 -35.04 10.37
CA THR A 96 9.99 -35.43 11.15
C THR A 96 9.70 -34.48 12.32
N SER A 97 10.44 -33.37 12.46
CA SER A 97 10.20 -32.42 13.53
C SER A 97 8.82 -31.76 13.35
N LYS A 98 8.09 -31.56 14.44
CA LYS A 98 6.77 -30.91 14.41
C LYS A 98 6.86 -29.49 13.84
N TYR A 99 7.98 -28.81 14.09
CA TYR A 99 8.25 -27.47 13.61
C TYR A 99 8.57 -27.45 12.11
N TYR A 100 9.41 -28.37 11.63
CA TYR A 100 9.65 -28.56 10.19
C TYR A 100 8.36 -28.80 9.43
N THR A 101 7.53 -29.71 9.95
CA THR A 101 6.23 -30.03 9.35
C THR A 101 5.34 -28.79 9.31
N TYR A 102 5.35 -27.96 10.36
CA TYR A 102 4.59 -26.71 10.41
C TYR A 102 5.04 -25.68 9.36
N ILE A 103 6.34 -25.37 9.29
CA ILE A 103 6.89 -24.40 8.31
C ILE A 103 6.77 -24.92 6.87
N SER A 104 6.97 -26.23 6.66
CA SER A 104 6.77 -26.88 5.36
C SER A 104 5.30 -26.77 4.92
N ASN A 105 4.34 -26.98 5.84
CA ASN A 105 2.92 -26.77 5.54
C ASN A 105 2.61 -25.31 5.20
N LEU A 106 3.17 -24.34 5.93
CA LEU A 106 3.01 -22.91 5.59
C LEU A 106 3.57 -22.60 4.20
N SER A 107 4.75 -23.12 3.87
CA SER A 107 5.36 -22.95 2.53
C SER A 107 4.47 -23.54 1.43
N ASN A 108 3.93 -24.74 1.64
CA ASN A 108 3.02 -25.38 0.69
C ASN A 108 1.71 -24.60 0.52
N ILE A 109 1.14 -24.07 1.60
CA ILE A 109 -0.05 -23.21 1.56
C ILE A 109 0.27 -21.93 0.77
N ALA A 110 1.43 -21.33 0.98
CA ALA A 110 1.87 -20.15 0.26
C ALA A 110 2.01 -20.42 -1.24
N ASP A 111 2.69 -21.51 -1.63
CA ASP A 111 2.85 -21.88 -3.03
C ASP A 111 1.51 -22.20 -3.71
N GLN A 112 0.58 -22.85 -3.01
CA GLN A 112 -0.79 -23.07 -3.51
C GLN A 112 -1.51 -21.75 -3.75
N LEU A 113 -1.43 -20.80 -2.81
CA LEU A 113 -2.03 -19.48 -2.95
C LEU A 113 -1.45 -18.73 -4.15
N PHE A 114 -0.13 -18.64 -4.25
CA PHE A 114 0.55 -17.92 -5.32
C PHE A 114 0.30 -18.58 -6.67
N SER A 115 0.38 -19.92 -6.76
CA SER A 115 0.07 -20.64 -8.00
C SER A 115 -1.39 -20.40 -8.44
N LYS A 116 -2.35 -20.43 -7.50
CA LYS A 116 -3.77 -20.15 -7.78
C LYS A 116 -4.02 -18.70 -8.21
N LYS A 117 -3.29 -17.74 -7.64
CA LYS A 117 -3.56 -16.30 -7.81
C LYS A 117 -2.82 -15.68 -8.99
N ILE A 118 -1.59 -16.15 -9.24
CA ILE A 118 -0.67 -15.53 -10.19
C ILE A 118 0.08 -16.52 -11.08
N ASP A 119 -0.24 -17.81 -11.05
CA ASP A 119 0.42 -18.85 -11.85
C ASP A 119 1.95 -18.86 -11.70
N ARG A 120 2.42 -18.60 -10.47
CA ARG A 120 3.83 -18.55 -10.08
C ARG A 120 3.99 -19.08 -8.67
N SER A 121 5.15 -19.67 -8.35
CA SER A 121 5.48 -20.03 -6.97
C SER A 121 5.82 -18.78 -6.13
N LEU A 122 5.73 -18.90 -4.80
CA LEU A 122 6.18 -17.86 -3.89
C LEU A 122 7.67 -17.56 -4.12
N ALA A 123 8.48 -18.60 -4.28
CA ALA A 123 9.92 -18.47 -4.53
C ALA A 123 10.22 -17.61 -5.76
N HIS A 124 9.52 -17.82 -6.87
CA HIS A 124 9.72 -17.02 -8.09
C HIS A 124 9.36 -15.54 -7.88
N VAL A 125 8.32 -15.23 -7.10
CA VAL A 125 7.99 -13.83 -6.75
C VAL A 125 9.04 -13.23 -5.83
N CYS A 126 9.46 -13.96 -4.80
CA CYS A 126 10.46 -13.49 -3.85
C CYS A 126 11.83 -13.27 -4.49
N GLU A 127 12.28 -14.14 -5.40
CA GLU A 127 13.52 -13.95 -6.16
C GLU A 127 13.49 -12.68 -7.04
N LYS A 128 12.33 -12.38 -7.64
CA LYS A 128 12.15 -11.11 -8.36
C LYS A 128 12.17 -9.92 -7.40
N ALA A 129 11.47 -10.01 -6.28
CA ALA A 129 11.39 -8.95 -5.27
C ALA A 129 12.73 -8.69 -4.56
N GLU A 130 13.55 -9.72 -4.40
CA GLU A 130 14.92 -9.64 -3.88
C GLU A 130 15.83 -8.85 -4.81
N LYS A 131 15.78 -9.12 -6.13
CA LYS A 131 16.59 -8.40 -7.13
C LYS A 131 16.33 -6.89 -7.15
N ILE A 132 15.13 -6.47 -6.74
CA ILE A 132 14.72 -5.07 -6.63
C ILE A 132 14.87 -4.50 -5.21
N GLY A 133 15.35 -5.31 -4.25
CA GLY A 133 15.70 -4.88 -2.89
C GLY A 133 14.54 -4.79 -1.90
N ILE A 134 13.40 -5.40 -2.22
CA ILE A 134 12.16 -5.26 -1.45
C ILE A 134 11.99 -6.38 -0.43
N ILE A 135 12.59 -7.53 -0.73
CA ILE A 135 12.69 -8.68 0.16
C ILE A 135 14.16 -8.96 0.41
N THR A 136 14.52 -9.14 1.68
CA THR A 136 15.86 -9.65 2.03
C THR A 136 15.80 -11.18 2.11
N PRO A 137 16.58 -11.89 1.28
CA PRO A 137 16.68 -13.34 1.33
C PRO A 137 17.55 -13.73 2.53
N ASP A 138 17.24 -14.86 3.14
CA ASP A 138 18.19 -15.54 4.01
C ASP A 138 18.42 -14.87 5.36
N ILE A 139 17.32 -14.55 6.05
CA ILE A 139 17.40 -14.41 7.50
C ILE A 139 17.19 -15.78 8.14
N PHE A 140 18.25 -16.25 8.79
CA PHE A 140 18.15 -17.31 9.79
C PHE A 140 17.65 -16.64 11.06
N ILE A 141 16.45 -17.01 11.48
CA ILE A 141 15.80 -16.39 12.64
C ILE A 141 15.81 -17.40 13.77
N ASP A 142 16.45 -17.02 14.88
CA ASP A 142 16.62 -17.87 16.07
C ASP A 142 15.30 -18.22 16.74
N SER A 143 14.27 -17.36 16.57
CA SER A 143 12.91 -17.63 17.01
C SER A 143 11.83 -16.83 16.27
N VAL A 144 10.69 -17.48 16.01
CA VAL A 144 9.51 -16.83 15.44
C VAL A 144 8.38 -16.88 16.46
N LYS A 145 7.66 -15.79 16.69
CA LYS A 145 6.43 -15.80 17.51
C LYS A 145 5.22 -15.96 16.61
N HIS A 146 4.35 -16.93 16.93
CA HIS A 146 3.05 -17.04 16.28
C HIS A 146 1.99 -17.64 17.24
N ASN A 147 0.78 -17.07 17.28
CA ASN A 147 -0.32 -17.47 18.17
C ASN A 147 0.07 -17.50 19.66
N GLY A 148 0.83 -16.49 20.12
CA GLY A 148 1.31 -16.39 21.50
C GLY A 148 2.34 -17.46 21.90
N LYS A 149 2.80 -18.28 20.96
CA LYS A 149 3.89 -19.23 21.16
C LYS A 149 5.16 -18.67 20.54
N GLU A 150 6.19 -18.56 21.37
CA GLU A 150 7.55 -18.35 20.89
C GLU A 150 8.08 -19.70 20.40
N PHE A 151 8.32 -19.80 19.11
CA PHE A 151 9.01 -20.93 18.52
C PHE A 151 10.50 -20.64 18.63
N ASP A 152 11.07 -20.85 19.82
CA ASP A 152 12.50 -20.69 20.09
C ASP A 152 13.33 -21.91 19.66
N LYS A 153 14.50 -21.58 19.08
CA LYS A 153 15.71 -22.39 18.85
C LYS A 153 15.65 -23.52 17.82
N VAL A 154 16.30 -23.24 16.69
CA VAL A 154 17.32 -24.13 16.14
C VAL A 154 18.63 -23.35 16.01
N THR A 155 19.44 -23.36 17.07
CA THR A 155 20.79 -22.79 17.07
C THR A 155 21.71 -23.58 16.15
N PHE A 156 22.40 -22.90 15.23
CA PHE A 156 23.59 -23.45 14.61
C PHE A 156 24.71 -23.50 15.63
N ALA A 157 25.35 -24.66 15.76
CA ALA A 157 26.70 -24.70 16.29
C ALA A 157 27.55 -23.87 15.33
N ASP A 158 28.14 -22.79 15.83
CA ASP A 158 29.26 -22.16 15.14
C ASP A 158 30.28 -23.25 14.81
N GLU A 159 30.77 -23.19 13.59
CA GLU A 159 31.92 -23.95 13.11
C GLU A 159 33.15 -23.59 13.95
N GLU A 160 33.31 -24.18 15.15
CA GLU A 160 34.58 -24.33 15.84
C GLU A 160 34.44 -25.24 17.07
N GLN A 161 34.07 -26.50 16.84
CA GLN A 161 34.54 -27.61 17.67
C GLN A 161 34.33 -28.94 16.95
N ILE A 162 35.39 -29.38 16.27
CA ILE A 162 35.59 -30.79 15.96
C ILE A 162 35.81 -31.47 17.33
N SER A 163 34.73 -31.98 17.94
CA SER A 163 34.85 -33.12 18.84
C SER A 163 34.20 -34.30 18.15
N GLU A 164 35.05 -35.27 17.84
CA GLU A 164 34.62 -36.61 17.46
C GLU A 164 33.77 -37.18 18.62
N ASP A 165 32.71 -37.93 18.30
CA ASP A 165 31.72 -38.55 19.21
C ASP A 165 30.49 -37.74 19.65
N PHE A 166 29.78 -37.08 18.71
CA PHE A 166 28.32 -36.94 18.80
C PHE A 166 27.66 -37.13 17.43
N SER A 167 26.55 -37.87 17.39
CA SER A 167 25.78 -38.07 16.15
C SER A 167 25.36 -36.72 15.58
N LEU A 168 25.82 -36.41 14.36
CA LEU A 168 25.52 -35.20 13.59
C LEU A 168 24.01 -35.04 13.36
N CYS A 169 23.29 -34.52 14.35
CA CYS A 169 22.06 -33.76 14.11
C CYS A 169 22.52 -32.37 13.66
N THR A 170 22.77 -32.21 12.36
CA THR A 170 22.83 -30.87 11.76
C THR A 170 21.53 -30.14 12.14
N PRO A 171 21.60 -28.95 12.77
CA PRO A 171 20.41 -28.19 13.12
C PRO A 171 19.64 -27.86 11.83
N GLU A 172 18.32 -28.03 11.83
CA GLU A 172 17.46 -27.68 10.69
C GLU A 172 17.55 -26.18 10.38
N LYS A 173 18.17 -25.80 9.25
CA LYS A 173 18.25 -24.41 8.80
C LYS A 173 16.91 -24.01 8.20
N PHE A 174 16.15 -23.16 8.89
CA PHE A 174 14.95 -22.54 8.34
C PHE A 174 15.31 -21.21 7.68
N CYS A 175 15.00 -21.08 6.39
CA CYS A 175 15.19 -19.83 5.66
C CYS A 175 13.85 -19.10 5.52
N PHE A 176 13.88 -17.80 5.77
CA PHE A 176 12.73 -16.92 5.56
C PHE A 176 13.13 -15.74 4.68
N TYR A 177 12.14 -15.22 3.99
CA TYR A 177 12.19 -13.92 3.34
C TYR A 177 11.68 -12.88 4.34
N LYS A 178 12.48 -11.84 4.63
CA LYS A 178 12.02 -10.72 5.45
C LYS A 178 11.35 -9.67 4.58
N ILE A 179 10.15 -9.30 4.98
CA ILE A 179 9.39 -8.20 4.37
C ILE A 179 9.97 -6.89 4.91
N SER A 180 10.26 -5.92 4.02
CA SER A 180 10.65 -4.57 4.44
C SER A 180 9.53 -3.92 5.27
N GLU A 181 9.89 -3.01 6.17
CA GLU A 181 8.89 -2.33 7.02
C GLU A 181 7.87 -1.56 6.16
N SER A 182 8.33 -0.83 5.15
CA SER A 182 7.43 -0.10 4.25
C SER A 182 6.46 -1.01 3.49
N LEU A 183 6.94 -2.16 2.98
CA LEU A 183 6.06 -3.12 2.29
C LEU A 183 5.07 -3.74 3.26
N TYR A 184 5.49 -4.02 4.50
CA TYR A 184 4.59 -4.52 5.53
C TYR A 184 3.46 -3.51 5.83
N GLU A 185 3.79 -2.23 5.96
CA GLU A 185 2.82 -1.15 6.21
C GLU A 185 1.77 -1.07 5.09
N ILE A 186 2.17 -1.07 3.81
CA ILE A 186 1.22 -0.87 2.71
C ILE A 186 0.50 -2.16 2.26
N TRP A 187 1.09 -3.34 2.48
CA TRP A 187 0.58 -4.59 1.92
C TRP A 187 -0.15 -5.48 2.91
N ILE A 188 0.36 -5.53 4.15
CA ILE A 188 -0.05 -6.51 5.14
C ILE A 188 -1.05 -5.91 6.12
N LYS A 189 -0.87 -4.64 6.52
CA LYS A 189 -1.72 -4.00 7.53
C LYS A 189 -3.15 -3.76 7.03
N PRO A 190 -4.17 -4.20 7.80
CA PRO A 190 -5.56 -4.08 7.38
C PRO A 190 -6.10 -2.66 7.27
N GLU A 191 -5.63 -1.77 8.12
CA GLU A 191 -5.95 -0.34 8.09
C GLU A 191 -5.56 0.35 6.78
N ASN A 192 -4.57 -0.19 6.05
CA ASN A 192 -4.02 0.42 4.83
C ASN A 192 -4.53 -0.26 3.54
N THR A 193 -5.72 -0.88 3.60
CA THR A 193 -6.32 -1.53 2.44
C THR A 193 -6.68 -0.51 1.36
N GLY A 194 -6.12 -0.66 0.16
CA GLY A 194 -6.37 0.26 -0.96
C GLY A 194 -5.20 1.19 -1.27
N LEU A 195 -4.36 1.44 -0.26
CA LEU A 195 -3.24 2.36 -0.31
C LEU A 195 -2.27 2.10 -1.46
N PHE A 196 -2.05 0.84 -1.84
CA PHE A 196 -1.19 0.50 -2.97
C PHE A 196 -1.54 1.18 -4.29
N LEU A 197 -2.85 1.36 -4.57
CA LEU A 197 -3.28 2.03 -5.79
C LEU A 197 -2.97 3.53 -5.74
N GLU A 198 -3.22 4.14 -4.58
CA GLU A 198 -2.97 5.56 -4.31
C GLU A 198 -1.48 5.88 -4.43
N VAL A 199 -0.64 5.07 -3.79
CA VAL A 199 0.82 5.16 -3.82
C VAL A 199 1.34 4.96 -5.25
N TRP A 200 0.74 4.06 -6.04
CA TRP A 200 1.12 3.89 -7.45
C TRP A 200 0.79 5.13 -8.29
N VAL A 201 -0.45 5.62 -8.22
CA VAL A 201 -0.86 6.85 -8.92
C VAL A 201 0.05 8.02 -8.55
N TYR A 202 0.32 8.17 -7.25
CA TYR A 202 1.20 9.19 -6.72
C TYR A 202 2.60 9.14 -7.31
N HIS A 203 3.28 7.98 -7.26
CA HIS A 203 4.66 7.86 -7.79
C HIS A 203 4.73 8.00 -9.30
N ALA A 204 3.73 7.50 -10.04
CA ALA A 204 3.68 7.67 -11.49
C ALA A 204 3.62 9.15 -11.88
N LEU A 205 2.75 9.93 -11.24
CA LEU A 205 2.63 11.37 -11.48
C LEU A 205 3.86 12.14 -10.97
N LYS A 206 4.34 11.82 -9.77
CA LYS A 206 5.50 12.49 -9.17
C LYS A 206 6.77 12.29 -9.99
N GLU A 207 7.00 11.09 -10.53
CA GLU A 207 8.15 10.81 -11.39
C GLU A 207 8.04 11.51 -12.75
N HIS A 208 6.84 11.57 -13.34
CA HIS A 208 6.60 12.28 -14.60
C HIS A 208 6.85 13.79 -14.46
N PHE A 209 6.29 14.40 -13.42
CA PHE A 209 6.37 15.85 -13.18
C PHE A 209 7.60 16.29 -12.37
N LYS A 210 8.53 15.40 -12.03
CA LYS A 210 9.71 15.71 -11.18
C LYS A 210 10.57 16.89 -11.65
N SER A 211 10.52 17.19 -12.94
CA SER A 211 11.31 18.24 -13.59
C SER A 211 10.57 19.58 -13.66
N ASN A 212 9.29 19.61 -13.30
CA ASN A 212 8.42 20.78 -13.39
C ASN A 212 8.19 21.34 -11.99
N GLU A 213 8.93 22.40 -11.64
CA GLU A 213 8.87 23.04 -10.32
C GLU A 213 7.52 23.72 -10.02
N ASP A 214 6.73 24.01 -11.06
CA ASP A 214 5.41 24.62 -10.90
C ASP A 214 4.36 23.61 -10.44
N ILE A 215 4.62 22.31 -10.57
CA ILE A 215 3.68 21.24 -10.27
C ILE A 215 4.14 20.48 -9.03
N GLU A 216 3.28 20.42 -8.02
CA GLU A 216 3.50 19.57 -6.85
C GLU A 216 2.37 18.54 -6.74
N ILE A 217 2.78 17.29 -6.47
CA ILE A 217 1.90 16.15 -6.24
C ILE A 217 2.00 15.79 -4.77
N PHE A 218 0.86 15.66 -4.09
CA PHE A 218 0.77 15.28 -2.69
C PHE A 218 -0.06 14.03 -2.51
N HIS A 219 0.32 13.19 -1.56
CA HIS A 219 -0.39 11.99 -1.13
C HIS A 219 -1.00 12.21 0.26
N SER A 220 -2.16 11.60 0.55
CA SER A 220 -2.86 11.67 1.85
C SER A 220 -3.00 13.08 2.41
N VAL A 221 -3.79 13.91 1.72
CA VAL A 221 -4.07 15.29 2.15
C VAL A 221 -5.33 15.33 3.00
N GLN A 222 -5.19 15.76 4.25
CA GLN A 222 -6.31 15.92 5.17
C GLN A 222 -6.94 17.31 5.04
N VAL A 223 -8.27 17.35 5.00
CA VAL A 223 -9.05 18.58 4.83
C VAL A 223 -9.75 18.96 6.14
N TYR A 224 -9.49 20.17 6.63
CA TYR A 224 -10.07 20.68 7.86
C TYR A 224 -10.90 21.95 7.67
N ASN A 225 -11.98 22.06 8.44
CA ASN A 225 -12.76 23.29 8.53
C ASN A 225 -12.04 24.33 9.40
N LYS A 226 -11.80 25.52 8.87
CA LYS A 226 -11.19 26.64 9.59
C LYS A 226 -12.07 27.24 10.70
N GLY A 227 -13.36 26.84 10.79
CA GLY A 227 -14.30 27.28 11.83
C GLY A 227 -14.06 26.73 13.23
N THR A 228 -13.14 25.78 13.36
CA THR A 228 -12.75 25.12 14.60
C THR A 228 -11.28 25.46 14.88
N ARG A 229 -10.99 25.99 16.09
CA ARG A 229 -9.81 26.82 16.45
C ARG A 229 -8.47 26.38 15.84
N SER A 230 -7.61 27.39 15.62
CA SER A 230 -6.15 27.36 15.39
C SER A 230 -5.53 25.96 15.55
N GLN A 231 -5.00 25.46 14.44
CA GLN A 231 -4.33 24.16 14.33
C GLN A 231 -3.44 23.89 15.55
N PRO A 232 -3.40 22.65 16.07
CA PRO A 232 -2.32 22.26 16.96
C PRO A 232 -1.01 22.40 16.19
N GLU A 233 -0.10 23.22 16.71
CA GLU A 233 1.22 23.48 16.10
C GLU A 233 2.14 22.24 16.12
N THR A 234 1.73 21.14 16.78
CA THR A 234 2.53 19.91 16.92
C THR A 234 1.69 18.62 16.94
N LEU A 235 2.31 17.52 16.53
CA LEU A 235 1.74 16.16 16.48
C LEU A 235 1.29 15.67 17.87
N GLU A 236 2.01 16.05 18.93
CA GLU A 236 1.67 15.69 20.31
C GLU A 236 0.37 16.35 20.78
N ALA A 237 0.09 17.58 20.34
CA ALA A 237 -1.15 18.29 20.68
C ALA A 237 -2.37 17.70 19.96
N LEU A 238 -2.19 17.14 18.76
CA LEU A 238 -3.20 16.35 18.03
C LEU A 238 -3.60 15.09 18.81
N ILE A 239 -2.63 14.36 19.35
CA ILE A 239 -2.85 13.13 20.11
C ILE A 239 -3.44 13.42 21.50
N GLU A 240 -3.01 14.48 22.19
CA GLU A 240 -3.55 14.87 23.51
C GLU A 240 -4.97 15.48 23.43
N SER A 241 -5.32 16.15 22.33
CA SER A 241 -6.67 16.67 22.11
C SER A 241 -7.75 15.59 21.99
N ASN A 242 -7.38 14.37 21.58
CA ASN A 242 -8.29 13.22 21.52
C ASN A 242 -8.77 12.75 22.91
N ALA A 243 -8.09 13.17 23.99
CA ALA A 243 -8.53 12.91 25.35
C ALA A 243 -9.59 13.92 25.86
N SER A 244 -9.80 15.04 25.16
CA SER A 244 -10.68 16.12 25.62
C SER A 244 -11.44 16.80 24.48
N LYS A 245 -12.37 16.07 23.81
CA LYS A 245 -13.43 16.56 22.90
C LYS A 245 -13.21 18.00 22.39
N SER A 246 -12.17 18.24 21.60
CA SER A 246 -12.07 19.48 20.83
C SER A 246 -12.70 19.23 19.47
N GLU A 247 -13.70 20.05 19.14
CA GLU A 247 -14.28 20.15 17.81
C GLU A 247 -13.17 20.51 16.82
N ILE A 248 -12.47 19.53 16.25
CA ILE A 248 -11.73 19.63 14.99
C ILE A 248 -12.27 18.46 14.20
N SER A 249 -13.25 18.71 13.33
CA SER A 249 -13.79 17.66 12.46
C SER A 249 -13.00 17.68 11.17
N GLU A 250 -12.15 16.69 10.96
CA GLU A 250 -11.71 16.31 9.62
C GLU A 250 -12.95 16.17 8.72
N ILE A 251 -12.93 16.84 7.57
CA ILE A 251 -14.05 16.81 6.62
C ILE A 251 -13.92 15.61 5.70
N THR A 252 -12.73 15.44 5.15
CA THR A 252 -12.38 14.35 4.23
C THR A 252 -10.86 14.24 4.12
N GLU A 253 -10.40 13.07 3.70
CA GLU A 253 -9.06 12.85 3.15
C GLU A 253 -9.13 12.90 1.61
N LEU A 254 -8.05 13.35 0.97
CA LEU A 254 -7.82 13.30 -0.47
C LEU A 254 -6.64 12.37 -0.73
N ASP A 255 -6.83 11.35 -1.54
CA ASP A 255 -5.79 10.35 -1.79
C ASP A 255 -4.58 10.97 -2.51
N VAL A 256 -4.83 11.70 -3.61
CA VAL A 256 -3.81 12.50 -4.30
C VAL A 256 -4.34 13.89 -4.62
N LEU A 257 -3.55 14.91 -4.31
CA LEU A 257 -3.79 16.30 -4.70
C LEU A 257 -2.70 16.77 -5.66
N ILE A 258 -3.13 17.44 -6.73
CA ILE A 258 -2.25 18.10 -7.69
C ILE A 258 -2.41 19.61 -7.53
N THR A 259 -1.28 20.29 -7.39
CA THR A 259 -1.23 21.75 -7.40
C THR A 259 -0.37 22.26 -8.55
N LYS A 260 -0.73 23.43 -9.07
CA LYS A 260 0.08 24.21 -10.01
C LYS A 260 0.29 25.60 -9.44
N ASN A 261 1.52 26.06 -9.30
CA ASN A 261 1.86 27.34 -8.67
C ASN A 261 1.22 27.52 -7.28
N ASN A 262 1.28 26.47 -6.44
CA ASN A 262 0.64 26.37 -5.12
C ASN A 262 -0.90 26.51 -5.12
N LYS A 263 -1.57 26.45 -6.27
CA LYS A 263 -3.04 26.41 -6.36
C LYS A 263 -3.50 24.96 -6.59
N PRO A 264 -4.40 24.41 -5.77
CA PRO A 264 -5.08 23.16 -6.06
C PRO A 264 -5.80 23.21 -7.41
N ILE A 265 -5.54 22.23 -8.29
CA ILE A 265 -6.16 22.17 -9.63
C ILE A 265 -6.90 20.85 -9.90
N CYS A 266 -6.50 19.77 -9.24
CA CYS A 266 -7.08 18.46 -9.44
C CYS A 266 -6.95 17.62 -8.18
N VAL A 267 -8.01 16.88 -7.85
CA VAL A 267 -7.99 15.82 -6.84
C VAL A 267 -8.18 14.47 -7.51
N ILE A 268 -7.51 13.44 -7.01
CA ILE A 268 -7.70 12.06 -7.46
C ILE A 268 -8.16 11.22 -6.29
N GLU A 269 -9.26 10.49 -6.49
CA GLU A 269 -9.75 9.46 -5.57
C GLU A 269 -9.49 8.09 -6.21
N CYS A 270 -8.92 7.18 -5.43
CA CYS A 270 -8.60 5.82 -5.81
C CYS A 270 -9.56 4.83 -5.16
N LYS A 271 -9.96 3.83 -5.94
CA LYS A 271 -10.75 2.68 -5.50
C LYS A 271 -10.16 1.41 -6.09
N ASN A 272 -9.41 0.66 -5.29
CA ASN A 272 -8.86 -0.64 -5.69
C ASN A 272 -9.95 -1.70 -5.93
N SER A 273 -11.17 -1.45 -5.44
CA SER A 273 -12.37 -2.24 -5.65
C SER A 273 -13.29 -1.61 -6.71
N LYS A 274 -14.50 -2.14 -6.85
CA LYS A 274 -15.50 -1.61 -7.78
C LYS A 274 -16.03 -0.27 -7.26
N ALA A 275 -15.89 0.79 -8.04
CA ALA A 275 -16.53 2.08 -7.75
C ALA A 275 -17.95 2.15 -8.32
N GLU A 276 -18.80 2.89 -7.61
CA GLU A 276 -20.20 3.13 -7.95
C GLU A 276 -20.47 4.63 -8.14
N MET A 277 -21.67 5.00 -8.58
CA MET A 277 -22.04 6.41 -8.77
C MET A 277 -21.95 7.25 -7.49
N TYR A 278 -22.10 6.63 -6.32
CA TYR A 278 -21.90 7.32 -5.04
C TYR A 278 -20.47 7.89 -4.91
N ASP A 279 -19.45 7.15 -5.35
CA ASP A 279 -18.05 7.60 -5.31
C ASP A 279 -17.83 8.81 -6.22
N VAL A 280 -18.45 8.80 -7.41
CA VAL A 280 -18.41 9.94 -8.35
C VAL A 280 -19.07 11.18 -7.73
N LEU A 281 -20.23 11.02 -7.09
CA LEU A 281 -20.92 12.12 -6.42
C LEU A 281 -20.16 12.65 -5.20
N LYS A 282 -19.49 11.78 -4.45
CA LYS A 282 -18.60 12.18 -3.35
C LYS A 282 -17.45 13.02 -3.89
N LEU A 283 -16.76 12.55 -4.92
CA LEU A 283 -15.68 13.28 -5.57
C LEU A 283 -16.15 14.64 -6.12
N TYR A 284 -17.30 14.67 -6.79
CA TYR A 284 -17.93 15.92 -7.23
C TYR A 284 -18.21 16.86 -6.07
N GLY A 285 -18.77 16.36 -4.97
CA GLY A 285 -19.03 17.16 -3.77
C GLY A 285 -17.76 17.78 -3.20
N VAL A 286 -16.66 17.01 -3.18
CA VAL A 286 -15.34 17.49 -2.73
C VAL A 286 -14.79 18.57 -3.66
N THR A 287 -14.84 18.40 -4.97
CA THR A 287 -14.38 19.41 -5.94
C THR A 287 -15.17 20.70 -5.80
N GLN A 288 -16.50 20.63 -5.65
CA GLN A 288 -17.36 21.79 -5.42
C GLN A 288 -17.09 22.47 -4.07
N LEU A 289 -16.92 21.69 -3.00
CA LEU A 289 -16.67 22.20 -1.65
C LEU A 289 -15.36 22.98 -1.58
N LEU A 290 -14.31 22.42 -2.16
CA LEU A 290 -12.98 23.01 -2.16
C LEU A 290 -12.81 24.05 -3.26
N LYS A 291 -13.71 24.09 -4.27
CA LYS A 291 -13.57 24.81 -5.55
C LYS A 291 -12.28 24.45 -6.28
N ILE A 292 -12.06 23.14 -6.40
CA ILE A 292 -11.02 22.56 -7.24
C ILE A 292 -11.69 22.19 -8.55
N ASP A 293 -11.15 22.65 -9.67
CA ASP A 293 -11.86 22.58 -10.94
C ASP A 293 -12.07 21.15 -11.41
N ASN A 294 -11.11 20.24 -11.17
CA ASN A 294 -11.10 18.89 -11.72
C ASN A 294 -11.05 17.81 -10.64
N GLY A 295 -11.67 16.67 -10.94
CA GLY A 295 -11.57 15.44 -10.15
C GLY A 295 -11.34 14.22 -11.04
N ILE A 296 -10.51 13.28 -10.61
CA ILE A 296 -10.31 12.01 -11.30
C ILE A 296 -10.64 10.85 -10.35
N LEU A 297 -11.54 9.96 -10.77
CA LEU A 297 -11.80 8.70 -10.09
C LEU A 297 -11.00 7.59 -10.77
N VAL A 298 -10.03 7.03 -10.05
CA VAL A 298 -9.19 5.90 -10.50
C VAL A 298 -9.75 4.64 -9.88
N THR A 299 -10.19 3.69 -10.70
CA THR A 299 -10.78 2.45 -10.19
C THR A 299 -10.46 1.23 -11.03
N ASN A 300 -10.46 0.05 -10.42
CA ASN A 300 -10.35 -1.19 -11.18
C ASN A 300 -11.63 -1.52 -11.96
N ASN A 301 -12.81 -1.15 -11.47
CA ASN A 301 -14.06 -1.44 -12.18
C ASN A 301 -15.08 -0.35 -11.85
N PHE A 302 -15.69 0.23 -12.87
CA PHE A 302 -16.75 1.20 -12.71
C PHE A 302 -18.04 0.68 -13.32
N HIS A 303 -19.12 0.65 -12.53
CA HIS A 303 -20.44 0.31 -13.06
C HIS A 303 -21.24 1.57 -13.36
N GLN A 304 -21.36 1.86 -14.65
CA GLN A 304 -22.21 2.93 -15.12
C GLN A 304 -23.68 2.46 -15.12
N SER A 305 -24.45 2.87 -14.12
CA SER A 305 -25.92 2.77 -14.12
C SER A 305 -26.53 3.39 -15.39
N LYS A 306 -27.61 2.80 -15.91
CA LYS A 306 -28.36 3.37 -17.04
C LYS A 306 -28.93 4.74 -16.65
N GLY A 307 -28.64 5.78 -17.44
CA GLY A 307 -29.19 7.13 -17.26
C GLY A 307 -28.25 8.16 -16.60
N ILE A 308 -26.96 7.86 -16.46
CA ILE A 308 -25.97 8.76 -15.84
C ILE A 308 -25.64 9.96 -16.72
N THR A 309 -25.68 11.13 -16.10
CA THR A 309 -25.15 12.44 -16.52
C THR A 309 -23.63 12.45 -16.54
N THR A 310 -23.04 12.87 -17.65
CA THR A 310 -21.64 13.28 -17.72
C THR A 310 -21.41 14.49 -16.80
N PHE A 311 -20.35 14.47 -16.00
CA PHE A 311 -19.91 15.62 -15.21
C PHE A 311 -18.75 16.27 -15.97
N GLU A 312 -18.87 17.55 -16.33
CA GLU A 312 -17.94 18.21 -17.25
C GLU A 312 -16.48 18.20 -16.75
N ASN A 313 -16.26 18.22 -15.44
CA ASN A 313 -14.93 18.29 -14.85
C ASN A 313 -14.55 17.06 -14.01
N LEU A 314 -15.21 15.92 -14.25
CA LEU A 314 -14.82 14.66 -13.62
C LEU A 314 -14.43 13.63 -14.66
N TYR A 315 -13.26 13.03 -14.44
CA TYR A 315 -12.75 11.95 -15.25
C TYR A 315 -12.87 10.64 -14.49
N ILE A 316 -13.19 9.55 -15.20
CA ILE A 316 -13.24 8.21 -14.62
C ILE A 316 -12.26 7.33 -15.40
N VAL A 317 -11.20 6.90 -14.72
CA VAL A 317 -10.22 5.94 -15.26
C VAL A 317 -10.53 4.58 -14.66
N SER A 318 -11.00 3.66 -15.51
CA SER A 318 -11.40 2.30 -15.10
C SER A 318 -10.45 1.24 -15.64
N ASP A 319 -10.53 0.02 -15.10
CA ASP A 319 -9.67 -1.13 -15.46
C ASP A 319 -8.16 -0.92 -15.21
N VAL A 320 -7.82 -0.04 -14.26
CA VAL A 320 -6.44 0.43 -14.01
C VAL A 320 -5.44 -0.68 -13.66
N ILE A 321 -5.92 -1.81 -13.13
CA ILE A 321 -5.05 -2.91 -12.70
C ILE A 321 -4.71 -3.84 -13.87
N ASN A 322 -5.64 -4.03 -14.81
CA ASN A 322 -5.44 -4.93 -15.95
C ASN A 322 -4.95 -4.19 -17.20
N ASN A 323 -5.23 -2.89 -17.32
CA ASN A 323 -4.77 -2.07 -18.42
C ASN A 323 -3.25 -1.83 -18.31
N LEU A 324 -2.48 -2.20 -19.35
CA LEU A 324 -1.03 -1.96 -19.37
C LEU A 324 -0.69 -0.50 -19.70
N ASP A 325 -1.58 0.20 -20.39
CA ASP A 325 -1.41 1.61 -20.73
C ASP A 325 -1.60 2.51 -19.51
N PHE A 326 -2.08 1.96 -18.39
CA PHE A 326 -1.94 2.57 -17.08
C PHE A 326 -0.53 2.27 -16.53
N PRO A 327 0.27 3.29 -16.14
CA PRO A 327 -0.13 4.64 -15.69
C PRO A 327 -0.08 5.78 -16.72
N ALA A 328 0.34 5.56 -17.97
CA ALA A 328 0.42 6.63 -18.98
C ALA A 328 -0.94 7.35 -19.19
N SER A 329 -2.04 6.60 -19.16
CA SER A 329 -3.39 7.18 -19.31
C SER A 329 -3.75 8.22 -18.23
N ILE A 330 -3.28 8.06 -16.98
CA ILE A 330 -3.57 9.06 -15.93
C ILE A 330 -2.71 10.31 -16.12
N VAL A 331 -1.47 10.13 -16.59
CA VAL A 331 -0.56 11.23 -16.93
C VAL A 331 -1.16 12.09 -18.04
N GLU A 332 -1.65 11.48 -19.12
CA GLU A 332 -2.26 12.19 -20.26
C GLU A 332 -3.45 13.06 -19.83
N ILE A 333 -4.33 12.53 -18.97
CA ILE A 333 -5.49 13.28 -18.44
C ILE A 333 -5.01 14.48 -17.59
N VAL A 334 -3.99 14.28 -16.76
CA VAL A 334 -3.44 15.36 -15.94
C VAL A 334 -2.77 16.44 -16.80
N GLU A 335 -2.04 16.05 -17.86
CA GLU A 335 -1.46 17.00 -18.81
C GLU A 335 -2.54 17.82 -19.54
N GLU A 336 -3.65 17.21 -19.93
CA GLU A 336 -4.80 17.90 -20.53
C GLU A 336 -5.38 18.96 -19.56
N ILE A 337 -5.63 18.57 -18.31
CA ILE A 337 -6.09 19.48 -17.25
C ILE A 337 -5.12 20.66 -17.07
N LEU A 338 -3.81 20.36 -17.04
CA LEU A 338 -2.77 21.37 -16.89
C LEU A 338 -2.69 22.33 -18.09
N GLY A 339 -2.94 21.85 -19.31
CA GLY A 339 -2.98 22.64 -20.54
C GLY A 339 -4.19 23.58 -20.62
N HIS A 340 -5.35 23.16 -20.12
CA HIS A 340 -6.54 24.01 -20.08
C HIS A 340 -6.46 25.13 -19.04
N SER A 341 -5.69 24.94 -17.96
CA SER A 341 -5.53 25.97 -16.91
C SER A 341 -4.85 27.27 -17.36
N THR A 342 -4.18 27.29 -18.53
CA THR A 342 -3.54 28.50 -19.08
C THR A 342 -4.46 29.38 -19.91
N GLU A 343 -5.59 28.88 -20.41
CA GLU A 343 -6.49 29.67 -21.28
C GLU A 343 -7.47 30.55 -20.49
N SER A 344 -7.76 30.19 -19.23
CA SER A 344 -8.66 30.94 -18.34
C SER A 344 -8.01 32.14 -17.65
N GLU A 345 -6.68 32.30 -17.72
CA GLU A 345 -5.98 33.47 -17.17
C GLU A 345 -5.76 34.62 -18.19
N ILE A 346 -6.28 34.50 -19.43
CA ILE A 346 -6.10 35.51 -20.51
C ILE A 346 -7.37 36.33 -20.84
N LEU A 347 -8.49 36.16 -20.11
CA LEU A 347 -9.73 36.93 -20.36
C LEU A 347 -10.10 37.93 -19.27
#